data_AF-A0A6A8ARS4-F1
#
_entry.id   AF-A0A6A8ARS4-F1
#
_cell.length_a   1.000
_cell.length_b   1.000
_cell.length_c   1.000
_cell.angle_alpha   90.00
_cell.angle_beta   90.00
_cell.angle_gamma   90.00
#
_symmetry.space_group_name_H-M   'P 1'
#
loop_
_entity.id
_entity.type
_entity.pdbx_description
1 polymer ?
#
loop_
_entity_poly.entity_id
_entity_poly.type
_entity_poly.pdbx_seq_one_letter_code
_entity_poly.pdbx_strand_id
1 'polypeptide(L)' 'MASDEKVSIKIPKFLYDKIQEKIQGTSFSSVDGYIAMKLENEFPTEPVYTKEEEELIKERLRKLGYIE' A
#
# COMPACT_ATOMS: atom_id res chain seq x y z
N MET A 1 -5.76 22.30 1.11
CA MET A 1 -5.07 21.76 2.30
C MET A 1 -5.94 20.63 2.81
N ALA A 2 -5.68 19.40 2.36
CA ALA A 2 -6.41 18.24 2.88
C ALA A 2 -6.01 18.08 4.34
N SER A 3 -6.98 18.19 5.23
CA SER A 3 -6.83 18.15 6.66
C SER A 3 -6.11 16.87 7.09
N ASP A 4 -5.13 16.97 7.99
CA ASP A 4 -4.52 15.83 8.71
C ASP A 4 -5.54 15.27 9.73
N GLU A 5 -6.74 14.91 9.26
CA GLU A 5 -7.80 14.33 10.08
C GLU A 5 -7.52 12.83 10.25
N LYS A 6 -7.01 12.46 11.42
CA LYS A 6 -6.74 11.07 11.80
C LYS A 6 -7.89 10.53 12.63
N VAL A 7 -8.34 9.33 12.28
CA VAL A 7 -9.33 8.57 13.05
C VAL A 7 -8.65 7.47 13.85
N SER A 8 -9.06 7.28 15.11
CA SER A 8 -8.56 6.18 15.94
C SER A 8 -9.40 4.94 15.71
N ILE A 9 -8.75 3.84 15.33
CA ILE A 9 -9.38 2.53 15.13
C ILE A 9 -8.91 1.55 16.22
N LYS A 10 -9.79 0.64 16.62
CA LYS A 10 -9.41 -0.47 17.51
C LYS A 10 -9.12 -1.70 16.67
N ILE A 11 -7.89 -2.19 16.74
CA ILE A 11 -7.51 -3.46 16.13
C ILE A 11 -7.29 -4.53 17.20
N PRO A 12 -7.56 -5.82 16.89
CA PRO A 12 -7.19 -6.91 17.76
C PRO A 12 -5.70 -6.90 18.12
N LYS A 13 -5.38 -7.13 19.40
CA LYS A 13 -4.01 -7.09 19.91
C LYS A 13 -3.05 -8.02 19.14
N PHE A 14 -3.52 -9.21 18.75
CA PHE A 14 -2.71 -10.16 17.99
C PHE A 14 -2.24 -9.61 16.63
N LEU A 15 -3.01 -8.74 15.98
CA LEU A 15 -2.60 -8.11 14.72
C LEU A 15 -1.57 -7.03 14.99
N TYR A 16 -1.76 -6.24 16.05
CA TYR A 16 -0.79 -5.23 16.47
C TYR A 16 0.58 -5.86 16.73
N ASP A 17 0.64 -6.94 17.52
CA ASP A 17 1.90 -7.64 17.84
C ASP A 17 2.58 -8.17 16.56
N LYS A 18 1.83 -8.81 15.65
CA LYS A 18 2.37 -9.28 14.36
C LYS A 18 2.92 -8.14 13.50
N ILE A 19 2.24 -6.99 13.47
CA ILE A 19 2.71 -5.82 12.73
C ILE A 19 3.96 -5.27 13.40
N GLN A 20 4.00 -5.19 14.73
CA GLN A 20 5.15 -4.75 15.50
C GLN A 20 6.39 -5.61 15.22
N GLU A 21 6.25 -6.94 15.23
CA GLU A 21 7.33 -7.85 14.85
C GLU A 21 7.77 -7.65 13.39
N LYS A 22 6.81 -7.43 12.48
CA LYS A 22 7.11 -7.22 11.06
C LYS A 22 7.83 -5.90 10.78
N ILE A 23 7.56 -4.85 11.56
CA ILE A 23 8.22 -3.55 11.42
C ILE A 23 9.55 -3.47 12.19
N GLN A 24 9.79 -4.37 13.17
CA GLN A 24 11.08 -4.47 13.85
C GLN A 24 12.19 -4.81 12.83
N GLY A 25 13.03 -3.83 12.52
CA GLY A 25 14.09 -3.93 11.51
C GLY A 25 13.82 -3.16 10.21
N THR A 26 12.68 -2.49 10.11
CA THR A 26 12.35 -1.57 9.01
C THR A 26 12.50 -0.11 9.46
N SER A 27 12.42 0.83 8.52
CA SER A 27 12.43 2.28 8.81
C SER A 27 11.13 2.82 9.42
N PHE A 28 10.14 1.96 9.70
CA PHE A 28 8.90 2.40 10.35
C PHE A 28 9.11 2.60 11.85
N SER A 29 8.85 3.81 12.32
CA SER A 29 8.92 4.19 13.74
C SER A 29 7.66 3.83 14.53
N SER A 30 6.52 3.63 13.85
CA SER A 30 5.23 3.34 14.49
C SER A 30 4.37 2.39 13.65
N VAL A 31 3.57 1.56 14.34
CA VAL A 31 2.57 0.68 13.73
C VAL A 31 1.54 1.49 12.94
N ASP A 32 1.10 2.64 13.47
CA ASP A 32 0.18 3.55 12.77
C ASP A 32 0.70 3.99 11.40
N GLY A 33 1.99 4.32 11.30
CA GLY A 33 2.60 4.73 10.02
C GLY A 33 2.65 3.59 9.00
N TYR A 34 2.91 2.37 9.47
CA TYR A 34 2.87 1.19 8.61
C TYR A 34 1.45 0.91 8.10
N ILE A 35 0.46 1.01 8.99
CA ILE A 35 -0.95 0.81 8.63
C ILE A 35 -1.42 1.91 7.66
N ALA A 36 -1.09 3.17 7.92
CA ALA A 36 -1.42 4.29 7.04
C ALA A 36 -0.84 4.08 5.63
N MET A 37 0.46 3.81 5.51
CA MET A 37 1.09 3.54 4.21
C MET A 37 0.44 2.35 3.49
N LYS A 38 0.12 1.29 4.23
CA LYS A 38 -0.54 0.12 3.66
C LYS A 38 -1.94 0.44 3.14
N LEU A 39 -2.72 1.21 3.90
CA LEU A 39 -4.05 1.67 3.49
C LEU A 39 -3.97 2.63 2.30
N GLU A 40 -2.98 3.50 2.22
CA GLU A 40 -2.75 4.36 1.05
C GLU A 40 -2.43 3.54 -0.21
N ASN A 41 -1.70 2.44 -0.08
CA ASN A 41 -1.44 1.52 -1.20
C ASN A 41 -2.67 0.70 -1.58
N GLU A 42 -3.53 0.34 -0.63
CA GLU A 42 -4.73 -0.48 -0.86
C GLU A 42 -5.91 0.37 -1.38
N PHE A 43 -6.01 1.62 -0.95
CA PHE A 43 -7.00 2.61 -1.39
C PHE A 43 -6.30 3.83 -1.99
N PRO A 44 -5.60 3.68 -3.13
CA PRO A 44 -4.91 4.78 -3.74
C PRO A 44 -5.94 5.81 -4.23
N THR A 45 -5.75 7.08 -3.86
CA THR A 45 -6.64 8.19 -4.23
C THR A 45 -6.64 8.47 -5.73
N GLU A 46 -5.55 8.08 -6.40
CA GLU A 46 -5.42 8.10 -7.85
C GLU A 46 -5.04 6.70 -8.33
N PRO A 47 -5.56 6.23 -9.47
CA PRO A 47 -5.13 4.96 -10.01
C PRO A 47 -3.61 5.00 -10.23
N VAL A 48 -2.89 4.07 -9.60
CA VAL A 48 -1.41 3.97 -9.63
C VAL A 48 -0.88 3.84 -11.06
N TYR A 49 -1.74 3.38 -11.98
CA TYR A 49 -1.51 3.41 -13.41
C TYR A 49 -2.69 4.08 -14.10
N THR A 50 -2.40 5.05 -14.95
CA THR A 50 -3.38 5.50 -15.94
C THR A 50 -3.71 4.34 -16.88
N LYS A 51 -4.90 4.35 -17.51
CA LYS A 51 -5.28 3.31 -18.49
C LYS A 51 -4.24 3.16 -19.61
N GLU A 52 -3.56 4.24 -19.97
CA GLU A 52 -2.49 4.24 -20.95
C GLU A 52 -1.23 3.50 -20.46
N GLU A 53 -0.86 3.67 -19.19
CA GLU A 53 0.27 2.95 -18.58
C GLU A 53 -0.03 1.47 -18.41
N GLU A 54 -1.26 1.09 -18.04
CA GLU A 54 -1.66 -0.31 -18.00
C GLU A 54 -1.56 -0.98 -19.38
N GLU A 55 -1.97 -0.30 -20.45
CA GLU A 55 -1.84 -0.83 -21.81
C GLU A 55 -0.38 -0.96 -22.25
N LEU A 56 0.49 0.02 -21.93
CA LEU A 56 1.92 -0.06 -22.19
C LEU A 56 2.59 -1.22 -21.43
N ILE A 57 2.19 -1.45 -20.17
CA ILE A 57 2.69 -2.57 -19.37
C ILE A 57 2.20 -3.89 -19.96
N LYS A 58 0.92 -4.00 -20.35
CA LYS A 58 0.39 -5.19 -21.03
C LYS A 58 1.10 -5.45 -22.36
N GLU A 59 1.40 -4.42 -23.14
CA GLU A 59 2.10 -4.56 -24.42
C GLU A 59 3.55 -5.03 -24.20
N ARG A 60 4.24 -4.51 -23.18
CA ARG A 60 5.57 -4.98 -22.78
C ARG A 60 5.55 -6.42 -22.27
N LEU A 61 4.56 -6.77 -21.46
CA LEU A 61 4.41 -8.14 -20.95
C LEU A 61 4.05 -9.13 -22.06
N ARG A 62 3.22 -8.75 -23.05
CA ARG A 62 2.99 -9.52 -24.28
C ARG A 62 4.26 -9.69 -25.10
N LYS A 63 5.05 -8.62 -25.30
CA LYS A 63 6.36 -8.69 -25.98
C LYS A 63 7.36 -9.60 -25.27
N LEU A 64 7.27 -9.68 -23.95
CA LEU A 64 8.11 -10.54 -23.12
C LEU A 64 7.53 -11.96 -22.94
N GLY A 65 6.35 -12.25 -23.52
CA GLY A 65 5.73 -13.59 -23.51
C GLY A 65 5.10 -14.01 -22.18
N TYR A 66 4.83 -13.07 -21.27
CA TYR A 66 4.20 -13.36 -19.97
C TYR A 66 2.67 -13.43 -20.04
N ILE A 67 2.06 -12.95 -21.13
CA ILE A 67 0.62 -12.96 -21.39
C ILE A 67 0.40 -13.13 -22.90
N GLU A 68 -0.58 -13.94 -23.29
CA GLU A 68 -1.07 -14.08 -24.68
C GLU A 68 -2.19 -13.07 -24.97
#